data_AF-A0A644Z975-F1
#
_entry.id   AF-A0A644Z975-F1
#
_cell.length_a   1.000
_cell.length_b   1.000
_cell.length_c   1.000
_cell.angle_alpha   90.00
_cell.angle_beta   90.00
_cell.angle_gamma   90.00
#
_symmetry.space_group_name_H-M   'P 1'
#
loop_
_entity.id
_entity.type
_entity.pdbx_description
1 polymer ?
#
loop_
_entity_poly.entity_id
_entity_poly.type
_entity_poly.pdbx_seq_one_letter_code
_entity_poly.pdbx_strand_id
1 'polypeptide(L)'
;MLDKTLTYHDIIMKLRSEKIAAIPEPKLPEGYIFDFYHDGDEEHWARLESSVLEFPSPKKALTYFNREYRDPFRPYLYNRCVFIKDPSGYPVATTTAWFAESSLGHRGWLQWIATDPEHQGMGLGRAVIARALRCFPEVEPGSDIYLHTQTWSHKAIFLYHRLGFEFFTIDHVKMAWDNPDGFLIMRNSPEATLKELEKIYTPELIASLRDHIEHPTEYEKTDFPPAEGVRKEFVIARS
;
A
#
# COMPACT_ATOMS: atom_id res chain seq x y z
N MET A 1 5.38 -5.57 14.49
CA MET A 1 4.31 -6.33 15.18
C MET A 1 3.11 -5.42 15.40
N LEU A 2 1.91 -5.94 15.15
CA LEU A 2 0.65 -5.23 15.32
C LEU A 2 0.33 -4.99 16.79
N ASP A 3 -0.03 -3.75 17.15
CA ASP A 3 -0.47 -3.39 18.50
C ASP A 3 -1.99 -3.50 18.64
N LYS A 4 -2.46 -4.68 19.04
CA LYS A 4 -3.88 -4.97 19.23
C LYS A 4 -4.47 -4.37 20.51
N THR A 5 -3.69 -3.63 21.30
CA THR A 5 -4.21 -2.92 22.49
C THR A 5 -4.98 -1.65 22.12
N LEU A 6 -4.72 -1.13 20.92
CA LEU A 6 -5.44 0.01 20.35
C LEU A 6 -6.78 -0.41 19.73
N THR A 7 -7.75 0.50 19.73
CA THR A 7 -8.97 0.34 18.94
C THR A 7 -8.62 0.28 17.45
N TYR A 8 -9.15 -0.71 16.73
CA TYR A 8 -8.93 -0.85 15.30
C TYR A 8 -9.68 0.23 14.52
N HIS A 9 -8.96 1.02 13.73
CA HIS A 9 -9.52 1.95 12.74
C HIS A 9 -8.73 1.83 11.44
N ASP A 10 -9.46 1.75 10.33
CA ASP A 10 -8.89 1.86 8.99
C ASP A 10 -8.58 3.33 8.67
N ILE A 11 -7.45 3.55 8.00
CA ILE A 11 -7.04 4.87 7.52
C ILE A 11 -6.50 4.75 6.09
N ILE A 12 -6.97 5.67 5.25
CA ILE A 12 -6.46 5.87 3.89
C ILE A 12 -5.53 7.08 3.93
N MET A 13 -4.34 6.91 3.36
CA MET A 13 -3.39 8.00 3.20
C MET A 13 -3.12 8.24 1.71
N LYS A 14 -2.88 9.51 1.36
CA LYS A 14 -2.63 9.96 -0.01
C LYS A 14 -1.25 10.60 -0.12
N LEU A 15 -0.51 10.24 -1.16
CA LEU A 15 0.70 10.92 -1.60
C LEU A 15 0.43 11.53 -2.97
N ARG A 16 0.53 12.85 -3.05
CA ARG A 16 0.38 13.57 -4.32
C ARG A 16 1.52 13.23 -5.28
N SER A 17 1.18 13.03 -6.55
CA SER A 17 2.11 12.56 -7.58
C SER A 17 3.36 13.45 -7.73
N GLU A 18 3.22 14.77 -7.57
CA GLU A 18 4.33 15.73 -7.67
C GLU A 18 5.40 15.54 -6.57
N LYS A 19 5.03 14.95 -5.42
CA LYS A 19 5.96 14.70 -4.32
C LYS A 19 6.88 13.51 -4.58
N ILE A 20 6.54 12.63 -5.52
CA ILE A 20 7.34 11.41 -5.80
C ILE A 20 8.74 11.77 -6.27
N ALA A 21 8.89 12.83 -7.08
CA ALA A 21 10.18 13.28 -7.60
C ALA A 21 11.16 13.71 -6.48
N ALA A 22 10.64 14.12 -5.31
CA ALA A 22 11.43 14.51 -4.17
C ALA A 22 11.88 13.33 -3.28
N ILE A 23 11.40 12.10 -3.56
CA ILE A 23 11.77 10.92 -2.79
C ILE A 23 13.22 10.53 -3.14
N PRO A 24 14.16 10.58 -2.17
CA PRO A 24 15.55 10.25 -2.44
C PRO A 24 15.70 8.76 -2.78
N GLU A 25 16.74 8.45 -3.56
CA GLU A 25 17.11 7.06 -3.81
C GLU A 25 17.40 6.36 -2.47
N PRO A 26 16.71 5.26 -2.15
CA PRO A 26 16.90 4.58 -0.88
C PRO A 26 18.27 3.90 -0.81
N LYS A 27 18.92 4.02 0.35
CA LYS A 27 20.16 3.30 0.64
C LYS A 27 19.84 2.03 1.42
N LEU A 28 20.50 0.94 1.07
CA LEU A 28 20.42 -0.33 1.78
C LEU A 28 21.68 -0.54 2.64
N PRO A 29 21.58 -1.32 3.74
CA PRO A 29 22.75 -1.82 4.44
C PRO A 29 23.65 -2.64 3.50
N GLU A 30 24.92 -2.78 3.86
CA GLU A 30 25.89 -3.54 3.06
C GLU A 30 25.41 -4.98 2.79
N GLY A 31 25.54 -5.43 1.54
CA GLY A 31 25.14 -6.77 1.09
C GLY A 31 23.65 -6.94 0.79
N TYR A 32 22.79 -6.01 1.21
CA TYR A 32 21.37 -6.03 0.83
C TYR A 32 21.18 -5.43 -0.56
N ILE A 33 20.26 -5.99 -1.33
CA ILE A 33 19.96 -5.54 -2.69
C ILE A 33 18.46 -5.38 -2.91
N PHE A 34 18.09 -4.47 -3.82
CA PHE A 34 16.74 -4.45 -4.38
C PHE A 34 16.63 -5.49 -5.49
N ASP A 35 15.46 -6.09 -5.60
CA ASP A 35 15.10 -6.92 -6.75
C ASP A 35 13.63 -6.73 -7.09
N PHE A 36 13.24 -7.03 -8.32
CA PHE A 36 11.83 -7.11 -8.69
C PHE A 36 11.34 -8.55 -8.60
N TYR A 37 10.03 -8.71 -8.60
CA TYR A 37 9.37 -10.00 -8.63
C TYR A 37 9.79 -10.82 -9.85
N HIS A 38 10.08 -12.10 -9.60
CA HIS A 38 10.25 -13.17 -10.59
C HIS A 38 9.25 -14.28 -10.33
N ASP A 39 8.97 -15.10 -11.34
CA ASP A 39 8.11 -16.28 -11.14
C ASP A 39 8.70 -17.20 -10.06
N GLY A 40 7.87 -17.59 -9.09
CA GLY A 40 8.28 -18.31 -7.88
C GLY A 40 8.33 -17.42 -6.63
N ASP A 41 8.45 -16.09 -6.78
CA ASP A 41 8.49 -15.16 -5.63
C ASP A 41 7.14 -15.05 -4.91
N GLU A 42 6.04 -15.61 -5.43
CA GLU A 42 4.74 -15.68 -4.76
C GLU A 42 4.83 -16.35 -3.38
N GLU A 43 5.70 -17.35 -3.24
CA GLU A 43 5.90 -18.06 -1.98
C GLU A 43 6.65 -17.18 -0.97
N HIS A 44 7.64 -16.42 -1.44
CA HIS A 44 8.38 -15.47 -0.62
C HIS A 44 7.49 -14.31 -0.17
N TRP A 45 6.66 -13.77 -1.08
CA TRP A 45 5.65 -12.77 -0.76
C TRP A 45 4.69 -13.30 0.31
N ALA A 46 4.12 -14.49 0.09
CA ALA A 46 3.14 -15.10 0.99
C ALA A 46 3.71 -15.34 2.38
N ARG A 47 4.98 -15.76 2.47
CA ARG A 47 5.71 -15.92 3.72
C ARG A 47 5.89 -14.58 4.43
N LEU A 48 6.37 -13.55 3.73
CA LEU A 48 6.63 -12.23 4.32
C LEU A 48 5.35 -11.62 4.89
N GLU A 49 4.27 -11.57 4.13
CA GLU A 49 2.99 -11.01 4.58
C GLU A 49 2.40 -11.78 5.75
N SER A 50 2.61 -13.10 5.79
CA SER A 50 2.21 -13.91 6.95
C SER A 50 3.09 -13.66 8.18
N SER A 51 4.39 -13.41 7.99
CA SER A 51 5.34 -13.13 9.08
C SER A 51 5.02 -11.83 9.83
N VAL A 52 4.38 -10.87 9.16
CA VAL A 52 3.93 -9.61 9.75
C VAL A 52 2.48 -9.65 10.22
N LEU A 53 1.84 -10.82 10.17
CA LEU A 53 0.47 -11.10 10.61
C LEU A 53 -0.63 -10.46 9.76
N GLU A 54 -0.33 -10.02 8.53
CA GLU A 54 -1.34 -9.57 7.56
C GLU A 54 -2.18 -10.75 7.04
N PHE A 55 -1.54 -11.92 6.93
CA PHE A 55 -2.24 -13.17 6.68
C PHE A 55 -2.03 -14.17 7.82
N PRO A 56 -3.07 -14.97 8.15
CA PRO A 56 -2.96 -15.97 9.21
C PRO A 56 -2.06 -17.17 8.87
N SER A 57 -1.71 -17.37 7.58
CA SER A 57 -0.75 -18.38 7.17
C SER A 57 -0.23 -18.15 5.75
N PRO A 58 1.00 -18.61 5.42
CA PRO A 58 1.54 -18.50 4.06
C PRO A 58 0.65 -19.13 3.00
N LYS A 59 -0.02 -20.24 3.32
CA LYS A 59 -0.97 -20.88 2.40
C LYS A 59 -2.14 -19.96 2.04
N LYS A 60 -2.70 -19.23 3.02
CA LYS A 60 -3.81 -18.29 2.79
C LYS A 60 -3.33 -17.04 2.04
N ALA A 61 -2.14 -16.54 2.35
CA ALA A 61 -1.51 -15.46 1.60
C ALA A 61 -1.28 -15.86 0.14
N LEU A 62 -0.76 -17.06 -0.12
CA LEU A 62 -0.52 -17.57 -1.47
C LEU A 62 -1.84 -17.76 -2.25
N THR A 63 -2.90 -18.27 -1.60
CA THR A 63 -4.23 -18.34 -2.22
C THR A 63 -4.76 -16.96 -2.60
N TYR A 64 -4.60 -15.97 -1.72
CA TYR A 64 -4.96 -14.59 -2.02
C TYR A 64 -4.16 -14.06 -3.22
N PHE A 65 -2.85 -14.21 -3.18
CA PHE A 65 -1.93 -13.72 -4.19
C PHE A 65 -2.25 -14.29 -5.58
N ASN A 66 -2.47 -15.60 -5.67
CA ASN A 66 -2.84 -16.28 -6.91
C ASN A 66 -4.24 -15.92 -7.41
N ARG A 67 -5.12 -15.37 -6.57
CA ARG A 67 -6.43 -14.88 -7.01
C ARG A 67 -6.34 -13.47 -7.55
N GLU A 68 -5.62 -12.58 -6.85
CA GLU A 68 -5.53 -11.16 -7.18
C GLU A 68 -4.57 -10.89 -8.34
N TYR A 69 -3.42 -11.56 -8.37
CA TYR A 69 -2.38 -11.35 -9.37
C TYR A 69 -2.35 -12.42 -10.45
N ARG A 70 -3.45 -13.16 -10.65
CA ARG A 70 -3.59 -14.10 -11.77
C ARG A 70 -3.56 -13.39 -13.12
N ASP A 71 -3.43 -14.15 -14.19
CA ASP A 71 -3.51 -13.59 -15.55
C ASP A 71 -4.83 -12.85 -15.80
N PRO A 72 -4.79 -11.68 -16.49
CA PRO A 72 -3.63 -11.09 -17.16
C PRO A 72 -2.78 -10.16 -16.26
N PHE A 73 -3.01 -10.14 -14.95
CA PHE A 73 -2.35 -9.20 -14.02
C PHE A 73 -0.94 -9.65 -13.61
N ARG A 74 -0.65 -10.95 -13.67
CA ARG A 74 0.62 -11.56 -13.28
C ARG A 74 1.85 -10.82 -13.84
N PRO A 75 1.92 -10.48 -15.15
CA PRO A 75 3.12 -9.87 -15.73
C PRO A 75 3.39 -8.44 -15.25
N TYR A 76 2.39 -7.73 -14.73
CA TYR A 76 2.59 -6.39 -14.18
C TYR A 76 3.48 -6.40 -12.93
N LEU A 77 3.63 -7.54 -12.25
CA LEU A 77 4.47 -7.61 -11.05
C LEU A 77 5.96 -7.49 -11.36
N TYR A 78 6.41 -7.88 -12.56
CA TYR A 78 7.82 -7.85 -12.97
C TYR A 78 8.47 -6.47 -12.89
N ASN A 79 7.68 -5.39 -12.91
CA ASN A 79 8.17 -4.02 -12.75
C ASN A 79 7.46 -3.23 -11.64
N ARG A 80 6.63 -3.89 -10.82
CA ARG A 80 5.83 -3.23 -9.77
C ARG A 80 6.02 -3.81 -8.38
N CYS A 81 6.30 -5.11 -8.27
CA CYS A 81 6.53 -5.75 -6.98
C CYS A 81 8.03 -5.77 -6.69
N VAL A 82 8.43 -5.06 -5.64
CA VAL A 82 9.82 -4.84 -5.24
C VAL A 82 10.10 -5.65 -4.00
N PHE A 83 11.17 -6.42 -4.03
CA PHE A 83 11.77 -7.07 -2.87
C PHE A 83 13.06 -6.36 -2.45
N ILE A 84 13.39 -6.49 -1.17
CA ILE A 84 14.78 -6.38 -0.70
C ILE A 84 15.24 -7.78 -0.36
N LYS A 85 16.39 -8.20 -0.89
CA LYS A 85 17.06 -9.44 -0.56
C LYS A 85 18.22 -9.17 0.40
N ASP A 86 18.39 -10.05 1.38
CA ASP A 86 19.51 -10.03 2.32
C ASP A 86 20.83 -10.49 1.64
N PRO A 87 21.98 -10.47 2.33
CA PRO A 87 23.26 -10.91 1.76
C PRO A 87 23.29 -12.38 1.33
N SER A 88 22.37 -13.21 1.79
CA SER A 88 22.22 -14.61 1.35
C SER A 88 21.36 -14.75 0.08
N GLY A 89 20.77 -13.64 -0.39
CA GLY A 89 19.85 -13.61 -1.52
C GLY A 89 18.39 -13.87 -1.14
N TYR A 90 18.06 -13.93 0.15
CA TYR A 90 16.73 -14.26 0.62
C TYR A 90 15.85 -12.99 0.72
N PRO A 91 14.62 -12.97 0.18
CA PRO A 91 13.74 -11.81 0.29
C PRO A 91 13.33 -11.53 1.75
N VAL A 92 13.56 -10.32 2.25
CA VAL A 92 13.31 -9.91 3.65
C VAL A 92 12.42 -8.68 3.78
N ALA A 93 12.12 -7.99 2.69
CA ALA A 93 11.07 -6.97 2.65
C ALA A 93 10.41 -6.95 1.27
N THR A 94 9.16 -6.53 1.20
CA THR A 94 8.43 -6.41 -0.06
C THR A 94 7.45 -5.22 -0.05
N THR A 95 7.23 -4.62 -1.22
CA THR A 95 6.02 -3.85 -1.51
C THR A 95 5.69 -3.81 -2.99
N THR A 96 4.44 -3.52 -3.35
CA THR A 96 3.95 -3.48 -4.73
C THR A 96 3.40 -2.10 -5.09
N ALA A 97 3.94 -1.51 -6.16
CA ALA A 97 3.42 -0.31 -6.83
C ALA A 97 2.24 -0.66 -7.74
N TRP A 98 1.09 -0.91 -7.14
CA TRP A 98 -0.09 -1.48 -7.81
C TRP A 98 -1.04 -0.40 -8.36
N PHE A 99 -2.13 -0.84 -8.97
CA PHE A 99 -3.24 0.00 -9.40
C PHE A 99 -4.57 -0.66 -9.09
N ALA A 100 -5.63 0.14 -8.92
CA ALA A 100 -6.96 -0.40 -8.72
C ALA A 100 -8.04 0.56 -9.21
N GLU A 101 -9.15 -0.02 -9.67
CA GLU A 101 -10.40 0.68 -9.92
C GLU A 101 -11.18 0.85 -8.62
N SER A 102 -11.65 2.08 -8.37
CA SER A 102 -12.38 2.41 -7.16
C SER A 102 -13.32 3.60 -7.37
N SER A 103 -14.09 3.97 -6.35
CA SER A 103 -14.85 5.23 -6.35
C SER A 103 -14.00 6.49 -6.53
N LEU A 104 -12.66 6.39 -6.43
CA LEU A 104 -11.71 7.48 -6.73
C LEU A 104 -11.23 7.46 -8.21
N GLY A 105 -11.77 6.56 -9.02
CA GLY A 105 -11.29 6.20 -10.35
C GLY A 105 -10.13 5.20 -10.31
N HIS A 106 -9.51 5.01 -11.48
CA HIS A 106 -8.25 4.29 -11.64
C HIS A 106 -7.12 5.06 -10.97
N ARG A 107 -6.50 4.50 -9.94
CA ARG A 107 -5.43 5.15 -9.17
C ARG A 107 -4.27 4.22 -8.90
N GLY A 108 -3.10 4.81 -8.62
CA GLY A 108 -1.96 4.10 -8.06
C GLY A 108 -2.21 3.75 -6.60
N TRP A 109 -1.92 2.50 -6.23
CA TRP A 109 -2.03 2.03 -4.85
C TRP A 109 -0.73 1.38 -4.41
N LEU A 110 -0.13 1.90 -3.34
CA LEU A 110 0.96 1.20 -2.69
C LEU A 110 0.37 0.04 -1.90
N GLN A 111 0.64 -1.19 -2.33
CA GLN A 111 0.01 -2.39 -1.78
C GLN A 111 1.00 -3.41 -1.29
N TRP A 112 0.51 -4.06 -0.23
CA TRP A 112 1.11 -5.02 0.67
C TRP A 112 2.56 -4.70 1.01
N ILE A 113 2.76 -4.24 2.24
CA ILE A 113 4.06 -3.82 2.74
C ILE A 113 4.45 -4.77 3.85
N ALA A 114 5.53 -5.51 3.66
CA ALA A 114 6.08 -6.36 4.71
C ALA A 114 7.59 -6.17 4.85
N THR A 115 8.05 -6.31 6.10
CA THR A 115 9.47 -6.44 6.44
C THR A 115 9.58 -7.53 7.48
N ASP A 116 10.38 -8.54 7.18
CA ASP A 116 10.65 -9.69 8.02
C ASP A 116 10.98 -9.23 9.46
N PRO A 117 10.33 -9.78 10.50
CA PRO A 117 10.53 -9.36 11.88
C PRO A 117 11.99 -9.33 12.34
N GLU A 118 12.83 -10.26 11.87
CA GLU A 118 14.24 -10.35 12.25
C GLU A 118 15.09 -9.24 11.60
N HIS A 119 14.55 -8.58 10.58
CA HIS A 119 15.20 -7.53 9.79
C HIS A 119 14.60 -6.13 10.03
N GLN A 120 13.70 -6.00 11.00
CA GLN A 120 13.09 -4.71 11.38
C GLN A 120 14.10 -3.80 12.10
N GLY A 121 13.84 -2.49 12.06
CA GLY A 121 14.73 -1.49 12.68
C GLY A 121 15.96 -1.11 11.84
N MET A 122 16.22 -1.80 10.73
CA MET A 122 17.34 -1.52 9.82
C MET A 122 17.01 -0.52 8.70
N GLY A 123 15.80 0.03 8.69
CA GLY A 123 15.33 0.96 7.66
C GLY A 123 14.82 0.32 6.36
N LEU A 124 14.80 -1.02 6.26
CA LEU A 124 14.39 -1.75 5.05
C LEU A 124 12.95 -1.45 4.60
N GLY A 125 12.00 -1.36 5.54
CA GLY A 125 10.62 -1.00 5.21
C GLY A 125 10.52 0.37 4.53
N ARG A 126 11.26 1.37 5.03
CA ARG A 126 11.35 2.69 4.37
C ARG A 126 11.98 2.59 2.99
N ALA A 127 13.04 1.78 2.87
CA ALA A 127 13.79 1.63 1.64
C ALA A 127 12.96 0.96 0.52
N VAL A 128 12.22 -0.12 0.84
CA VAL A 128 11.39 -0.83 -0.14
C VAL A 128 10.21 0.03 -0.61
N ILE A 129 9.57 0.77 0.32
CA ILE A 129 8.52 1.73 -0.03
C ILE A 129 9.08 2.81 -0.96
N ALA A 130 10.20 3.44 -0.60
CA ALA A 130 10.81 4.48 -1.44
C ALA A 130 11.17 3.96 -2.84
N ARG A 131 11.66 2.72 -2.95
CA ARG A 131 11.97 2.10 -4.24
C ARG A 131 10.71 1.89 -5.08
N ALA A 132 9.63 1.36 -4.51
CA ALA A 132 8.37 1.17 -5.21
C ALA A 132 7.69 2.48 -5.58
N LEU A 133 7.74 3.51 -4.71
CA LEU A 133 7.20 4.83 -5.03
C LEU A 133 7.85 5.44 -6.27
N ARG A 134 9.16 5.20 -6.44
CA ARG A 134 9.93 5.65 -7.60
C ARG A 134 9.59 4.91 -8.90
N CYS A 135 8.83 3.81 -8.85
CA CYS A 135 8.31 3.13 -10.05
C CYS A 135 7.06 3.82 -10.61
N PHE A 136 6.24 4.46 -9.76
CA PHE A 136 4.95 5.04 -10.17
C PHE A 136 4.99 6.03 -11.33
N PRO A 137 6.00 6.92 -11.48
CA PRO A 137 6.04 7.82 -12.63
C PRO A 137 6.05 7.10 -13.99
N GLU A 138 6.58 5.88 -14.04
CA GLU A 138 6.61 5.06 -15.26
C GLU A 138 5.35 4.20 -15.39
N VAL A 139 4.92 3.59 -14.28
CA VAL A 139 3.86 2.59 -14.31
C VAL A 139 2.44 3.18 -14.14
N GLU A 140 2.31 4.33 -13.47
CA GLU A 140 1.05 5.08 -13.24
C GLU A 140 1.29 6.60 -13.40
N PRO A 141 1.62 7.09 -14.61
CA PRO A 141 2.04 8.46 -14.82
C PRO A 141 0.98 9.49 -14.39
N GLY A 142 1.37 10.43 -13.53
CA GLY A 142 0.50 11.51 -13.05
C GLY A 142 -0.57 11.07 -12.04
N SER A 143 -0.55 9.82 -11.59
CA SER A 143 -1.51 9.30 -10.62
C SER A 143 -1.07 9.64 -9.19
N ASP A 144 -1.98 10.20 -8.39
CA ASP A 144 -1.82 10.24 -6.94
C ASP A 144 -1.82 8.82 -6.37
N ILE A 145 -1.03 8.60 -5.33
CA ILE A 145 -0.80 7.28 -4.75
C ILE A 145 -1.56 7.16 -3.44
N TYR A 146 -2.39 6.14 -3.34
CA TYR A 146 -3.16 5.84 -2.15
C TYR A 146 -2.57 4.62 -1.46
N LEU A 147 -2.74 4.55 -0.14
CA LEU A 147 -2.51 3.34 0.61
C LEU A 147 -3.57 3.21 1.68
N HIS A 148 -3.76 1.97 2.12
CA HIS A 148 -4.53 1.65 3.30
C HIS A 148 -3.61 1.10 4.37
N THR A 149 -3.92 1.49 5.60
CA THR A 149 -3.30 0.95 6.81
C THR A 149 -4.30 1.06 7.95
N GLN A 150 -3.87 0.77 9.17
CA GLN A 150 -4.74 0.73 10.32
C GLN A 150 -3.97 1.04 11.62
N THR A 151 -4.70 1.36 12.69
CA THR A 151 -4.15 1.81 13.98
C THR A 151 -3.25 0.80 14.70
N TRP A 152 -3.49 -0.51 14.62
CA TRP A 152 -2.54 -1.54 15.12
C TRP A 152 -1.19 -1.49 14.39
N SER A 153 -1.15 -0.97 13.16
CA SER A 153 0.08 -0.65 12.42
C SER A 153 0.50 0.81 12.59
N HIS A 154 0.23 1.44 13.74
CA HIS A 154 0.54 2.85 14.02
C HIS A 154 1.98 3.28 13.67
N LYS A 155 2.98 2.42 13.81
CA LYS A 155 4.36 2.72 13.38
C LYS A 155 4.47 2.92 11.86
N ALA A 156 3.70 2.18 11.06
CA ALA A 156 3.63 2.33 9.61
C ALA A 156 2.99 3.67 9.23
N ILE A 157 1.96 4.13 9.95
CA ILE A 157 1.35 5.45 9.73
C ILE A 157 2.41 6.57 9.73
N PHE A 158 3.27 6.59 10.75
CA PHE A 158 4.35 7.57 10.83
C PHE A 158 5.47 7.34 9.82
N LEU A 159 5.68 6.11 9.38
CA LEU A 159 6.61 5.83 8.28
C LEU A 159 6.09 6.44 6.98
N TYR A 160 4.82 6.23 6.63
CA TYR A 160 4.19 6.81 5.45
C TYR A 160 4.16 8.34 5.54
N HIS A 161 3.82 8.90 6.70
CA HIS A 161 3.82 10.35 6.90
C HIS A 161 5.19 10.99 6.64
N ARG A 162 6.28 10.36 7.11
CA ARG A 162 7.65 10.82 6.82
C ARG A 162 8.05 10.68 5.35
N LEU A 163 7.33 9.88 4.57
CA LEU A 163 7.50 9.75 3.12
C LEU A 163 6.59 10.71 2.35
N GLY A 164 5.85 11.57 3.04
CA GLY A 164 5.01 12.62 2.44
C GLY A 164 3.56 12.22 2.25
N PHE A 165 3.14 11.04 2.73
CA PHE A 165 1.74 10.67 2.77
C PHE A 165 0.99 11.48 3.82
N GLU A 166 -0.23 11.85 3.48
CA GLU A 166 -1.12 12.66 4.31
C GLU A 166 -2.43 11.91 4.54
N PHE A 167 -3.12 12.19 5.65
CA PHE A 167 -4.43 11.57 5.92
C PHE A 167 -5.42 12.05 4.87
N PHE A 168 -6.17 11.13 4.26
CA PHE A 168 -7.20 11.49 3.29
C PHE A 168 -8.57 11.50 3.96
N THR A 169 -9.38 12.56 3.80
CA THR A 169 -10.63 12.73 4.57
C THR A 169 -11.90 12.24 3.87
N ILE A 170 -11.81 11.24 3.01
CA ILE A 170 -13.01 10.60 2.47
C ILE A 170 -13.57 9.60 3.49
N ASP A 171 -14.89 9.46 3.63
CA ASP A 171 -15.47 8.52 4.60
C ASP A 171 -15.22 7.05 4.26
N HIS A 172 -15.21 6.74 2.97
CA HIS A 172 -14.97 5.39 2.48
C HIS A 172 -14.54 5.39 1.01
N VAL A 173 -13.90 4.30 0.58
CA VAL A 173 -13.58 4.01 -0.81
C VAL A 173 -14.24 2.69 -1.20
N LYS A 174 -15.00 2.70 -2.29
CA LYS A 174 -15.58 1.48 -2.88
C LYS A 174 -14.58 0.93 -3.88
N MET A 175 -13.92 -0.17 -3.57
CA MET A 175 -12.99 -0.82 -4.46
C MET A 175 -13.73 -1.81 -5.37
N ALA A 176 -13.46 -1.75 -6.66
CA ALA A 176 -13.95 -2.73 -7.63
C ALA A 176 -13.11 -4.01 -7.56
N TRP A 177 -13.41 -4.86 -6.57
CA TRP A 177 -12.79 -6.18 -6.43
C TRP A 177 -13.55 -7.23 -7.20
N ASP A 178 -12.86 -8.32 -7.54
CA ASP A 178 -13.43 -9.51 -8.17
C ASP A 178 -14.27 -10.31 -7.18
N ASN A 179 -15.33 -9.69 -6.66
CA ASN A 179 -16.38 -10.38 -5.93
C ASN A 179 -17.57 -10.59 -6.86
N PRO A 180 -18.11 -11.81 -6.97
CA PRO A 180 -19.30 -12.08 -7.78
C PRO A 180 -20.51 -11.18 -7.46
N ASP A 181 -20.55 -10.64 -6.23
CA ASP A 181 -21.74 -9.99 -5.68
C ASP A 181 -21.54 -8.53 -5.18
N GLY A 182 -20.39 -7.86 -5.42
CA GLY A 182 -20.28 -6.43 -5.08
C GLY A 182 -18.88 -5.82 -4.87
N PHE A 183 -18.87 -4.58 -4.36
CA PHE A 183 -17.69 -3.78 -4.04
C PHE A 183 -17.14 -4.09 -2.64
N LEU A 184 -15.82 -4.03 -2.47
CA LEU A 184 -15.22 -3.94 -1.13
C LEU A 184 -15.30 -2.47 -0.66
N ILE A 185 -15.99 -2.23 0.46
CA ILE A 185 -16.06 -0.89 1.06
C ILE A 185 -14.96 -0.76 2.11
N MET A 186 -13.92 -0.02 1.76
CA MET A 186 -12.87 0.37 2.69
C MET A 186 -13.35 1.58 3.47
N ARG A 187 -13.74 1.38 4.72
CA ARG A 187 -14.04 2.49 5.62
C ARG A 187 -12.77 3.27 5.90
N ASN A 188 -12.91 4.55 6.17
CA ASN A 188 -11.80 5.42 6.52
C ASN A 188 -12.23 6.29 7.69
N SER A 189 -11.39 6.40 8.71
CA SER A 189 -11.74 7.13 9.93
C SER A 189 -10.56 7.95 10.45
N PRO A 190 -10.19 9.05 9.75
CA PRO A 190 -9.05 9.90 10.11
C PRO A 190 -9.12 10.44 11.54
N GLU A 191 -10.27 10.99 11.94
CA GLU A 191 -10.45 11.62 13.26
C GLU A 191 -10.40 10.58 14.38
N ALA A 192 -11.02 9.42 14.19
CA ALA A 192 -10.98 8.32 15.15
C ALA A 192 -9.56 7.76 15.27
N THR A 193 -8.85 7.64 14.14
CA THR A 193 -7.44 7.23 14.08
C THR A 193 -6.57 8.21 14.88
N LEU A 194 -6.70 9.52 14.64
CA LEU A 194 -5.95 10.54 15.39
C LEU A 194 -6.21 10.44 16.90
N LYS A 195 -7.47 10.33 17.31
CA LYS A 195 -7.86 10.19 18.72
C LYS A 195 -7.29 8.93 19.38
N GLU A 196 -7.19 7.84 18.63
CA GLU A 196 -6.57 6.61 19.12
C GLU A 196 -5.05 6.78 19.29
N LEU A 197 -4.39 7.42 18.32
CA LEU A 197 -2.95 7.68 18.35
C LEU A 197 -2.54 8.66 19.46
N GLU A 198 -3.40 9.62 19.83
CA GLU A 198 -3.18 10.54 20.97
C GLU A 198 -2.94 9.83 22.30
N LYS A 199 -3.41 8.59 22.44
CA LYS A 199 -3.19 7.80 23.67
C LYS A 199 -1.74 7.36 23.86
N ILE A 200 -0.95 7.30 22.77
CA ILE A 200 0.37 6.66 22.76
C ILE A 200 1.48 7.54 22.17
N TYR A 201 1.15 8.68 21.57
CA TYR A 201 2.12 9.59 20.96
C TYR A 201 2.01 11.01 21.53
N THR A 202 3.11 11.78 21.41
CA THR A 202 3.16 13.14 21.95
C THR A 202 2.28 14.10 21.14
N PRO A 203 1.78 15.19 21.75
CA PRO A 203 0.97 16.19 21.06
C PRO A 203 1.63 16.75 19.79
N GLU A 204 2.96 16.93 19.80
CA GLU A 204 3.71 17.47 18.65
C GLU A 204 3.65 16.53 17.45
N LEU A 205 3.76 15.22 17.71
CA LEU A 205 3.72 14.22 16.65
C LEU A 205 2.29 14.01 16.11
N ILE A 206 1.27 14.16 16.97
CA ILE A 206 -0.12 14.16 16.52
C ILE A 206 -0.45 15.42 15.72
N ALA A 207 0.04 16.59 16.16
CA ALA A 207 -0.12 17.84 15.44
C ALA A 207 0.47 17.73 14.02
N SER A 208 1.62 17.09 13.86
CA SER A 208 2.22 16.90 12.52
C SER A 208 1.31 16.14 11.56
N LEU A 209 0.55 15.14 12.04
CA LEU A 209 -0.44 14.44 11.22
C LEU A 209 -1.68 15.30 10.93
N ARG A 210 -2.14 16.10 11.92
CA ARG A 210 -3.30 16.98 11.78
C ARG A 210 -3.09 18.13 10.80
N ASP A 211 -1.88 18.66 10.77
CA ASP A 211 -1.54 19.81 9.94
C ASP A 211 -1.39 19.43 8.45
N HIS A 212 -1.32 18.12 8.15
CA HIS A 212 -1.10 17.57 6.81
C HIS A 212 -2.21 16.57 6.47
N ILE A 213 -3.36 17.13 6.14
CA ILE A 213 -4.58 16.41 5.77
C ILE A 213 -4.95 16.80 4.34
N GLU A 214 -5.19 15.78 3.51
CA GLU A 214 -5.69 15.91 2.14
C GLU A 214 -7.21 15.73 2.13
N HIS A 215 -7.89 16.68 1.50
CA HIS A 215 -9.33 16.64 1.30
C HIS A 215 -9.67 16.17 -0.12
N PRO A 216 -10.78 15.42 -0.32
CA PRO A 216 -11.19 15.01 -1.64
C PRO A 216 -11.51 16.22 -2.52
N THR A 217 -10.99 16.21 -3.75
CA THR A 217 -11.37 17.15 -4.81
C THR A 217 -12.81 16.90 -5.26
N GLU A 218 -13.44 17.85 -5.96
CA GLU A 218 -14.79 17.66 -6.51
C GLU A 218 -14.89 16.41 -7.42
N TYR A 219 -13.83 16.10 -8.16
CA TYR A 219 -13.75 14.88 -8.98
C TYR A 219 -13.75 13.59 -8.13
N GLU A 220 -13.05 13.59 -7.00
CA GLU A 220 -13.03 12.44 -6.07
C GLU A 220 -14.33 12.31 -5.25
N LYS A 221 -15.20 13.33 -5.26
CA LYS A 221 -16.52 13.31 -4.61
C LYS A 221 -17.64 12.82 -5.53
N THR A 222 -17.46 12.84 -6.85
CA THR A 222 -18.52 12.38 -7.75
C THR A 222 -18.70 10.86 -7.65
N ASP A 223 -19.91 10.44 -7.27
CA ASP A 223 -20.28 9.04 -7.15
C ASP A 223 -19.99 8.26 -8.45
N PHE A 224 -19.25 7.16 -8.29
CA PHE A 224 -18.89 6.20 -9.32
C PHE A 224 -20.15 5.69 -10.06
N PRO A 225 -20.19 5.62 -11.41
CA PRO A 225 -21.27 4.93 -12.10
C PRO A 225 -21.27 3.44 -11.71
N PRO A 226 -22.44 2.78 -11.61
CA PRO A 226 -22.55 1.41 -11.14
C PRO A 226 -21.72 0.42 -12.00
N ALA A 227 -21.27 -0.66 -11.36
CA ALA A 227 -20.33 -1.68 -11.87
C ALA A 227 -20.76 -2.45 -13.14
N GLU A 228 -21.84 -2.07 -13.82
CA GLU A 228 -22.21 -2.66 -15.10
C GLU A 228 -21.26 -2.15 -16.19
N GLY A 229 -20.24 -2.95 -16.50
CA GLY A 229 -19.44 -2.81 -17.74
C GLY A 229 -17.96 -2.52 -17.56
N VAL A 230 -17.47 -2.19 -16.36
CA VAL A 230 -16.08 -1.70 -16.15
C VAL A 230 -15.00 -2.70 -16.57
N ARG A 231 -15.28 -4.02 -16.58
CA ARG A 231 -14.29 -5.02 -17.04
C ARG A 231 -14.31 -5.34 -18.54
N LYS A 232 -15.39 -5.12 -19.28
CA LYS A 232 -15.44 -5.55 -20.69
C LYS A 232 -14.80 -4.56 -21.67
N GLU A 233 -14.82 -3.27 -21.36
CA GLU A 233 -14.35 -2.25 -22.30
C GLU A 233 -12.91 -1.79 -22.03
N PHE A 234 -12.45 -1.78 -20.78
CA PHE A 234 -11.11 -1.28 -20.43
C PHE A 234 -9.97 -2.29 -20.68
N VAL A 235 -10.26 -3.59 -20.69
CA VAL A 235 -9.27 -4.64 -21.03
C VAL A 235 -8.98 -4.67 -22.55
N ILE A 236 -9.94 -4.21 -23.37
CA ILE A 236 -9.81 -4.24 -24.85
C ILE A 236 -9.15 -2.96 -25.38
N ALA A 237 -9.21 -1.84 -24.65
CA ALA A 237 -8.75 -0.54 -25.15
C ALA A 237 -7.23 -0.30 -25.03
N ARG A 238 -6.46 -1.19 -24.40
CA ARG A 238 -5.03 -0.93 -24.10
C ARG A 238 -4.08 -2.13 -24.29
N SER A 239 -4.45 -3.12 -25.10
CA SER A 239 -3.53 -4.13 -25.64
C SER A 239 -2.79 -3.62 -26.88
#